data_AF-A0A317D9C0-F1
#
_entry.id   AF-A0A317D9C0-F1
#
_cell.length_a   1.000
_cell.length_b   1.000
_cell.length_c   1.000
_cell.angle_alpha   90.00
_cell.angle_beta   90.00
_cell.angle_gamma   90.00
#
_symmetry.space_group_name_H-M   'P 1'
#
loop_
_entity.id
_entity.type
_entity.pdbx_description
1 polymer ?
#
loop_
_entity_poly.entity_id
_entity_poly.type
_entity_poly.pdbx_seq_one_letter_code
_entity_poly.pdbx_strand_id
1 'polypeptide(L)'
;CGAAGAAGPADGAAPATGRRCQATVGVRNVTGDQQPWHGQLQRAYLPGGRWVSTDEPATRAANLGRDVFADPMAAGSRVVLPLVFTVDGRDPPRQLELRSGVFSAGVRVDMP
;
A
#
# COMPACT_ATOMS: atom_id res chain seq x y z
N CYS A 1 -5.97 -11.42 1.61
CA CYS A 1 -4.99 -11.37 2.72
C CYS A 1 -4.47 -12.77 2.98
N GLY A 2 -3.18 -12.93 3.27
CA GLY A 2 -2.60 -14.23 3.66
C GLY A 2 -2.97 -14.63 5.09
N ALA A 3 -2.46 -15.76 5.58
CA ALA A 3 -2.50 -16.06 7.01
C ALA A 3 -1.60 -15.08 7.79
N ALA A 4 -1.83 -14.93 9.10
CA ALA A 4 -0.92 -14.15 9.93
C ALA A 4 0.48 -14.79 9.87
N GLY A 5 1.46 -14.06 9.36
CA GLY A 5 2.84 -14.53 9.31
C GLY A 5 3.54 -14.18 10.61
N ALA A 6 4.41 -15.07 11.11
CA ALA A 6 5.46 -14.64 12.02
C ALA A 6 6.43 -13.78 11.21
N ALA A 7 6.52 -12.49 11.50
CA ALA A 7 7.57 -11.65 10.92
C ALA A 7 8.93 -12.22 11.37
N GLY A 8 9.79 -12.60 10.42
CA GLY A 8 11.20 -12.89 10.71
C GLY A 8 11.91 -11.65 11.26
N PRO A 9 13.02 -11.80 12.00
CA PRO A 9 13.65 -10.69 12.68
C PRO A 9 14.15 -9.66 11.65
N ALA A 10 13.56 -8.47 11.67
CA ALA A 10 14.15 -7.28 11.07
C ALA A 10 14.92 -6.57 12.18
N ASP A 11 16.15 -6.16 11.87
CA ASP A 11 17.11 -5.54 12.80
C ASP A 11 16.46 -4.58 13.81
N GLY A 12 16.35 -5.04 15.06
CA GLY A 12 16.08 -4.20 16.24
C GLY A 12 14.62 -3.74 16.48
N ALA A 13 13.66 -4.02 15.60
CA ALA A 13 12.25 -3.68 15.82
C ALA A 13 11.42 -4.93 16.11
N ALA A 14 10.60 -4.89 17.17
CA ALA A 14 9.74 -6.02 17.56
C ALA A 14 8.92 -6.53 16.35
N PRO A 15 8.82 -7.85 16.14
CA PRO A 15 8.12 -8.40 14.99
C PRO A 15 6.66 -7.94 15.04
N ALA A 16 6.24 -7.17 14.05
CA ALA A 16 4.83 -6.88 13.84
C ALA A 16 4.15 -8.23 13.54
N THR A 17 3.45 -8.78 14.53
CA THR A 17 2.62 -9.98 14.42
C THR A 17 1.35 -9.61 13.65
N GLY A 18 1.54 -9.30 12.37
CA GLY A 18 0.51 -8.78 11.49
C GLY A 18 0.27 -9.67 10.29
N ARG A 19 -0.98 -9.71 9.85
CA ARG A 19 -1.38 -10.41 8.64
C ARG A 19 -1.18 -9.47 7.45
N ARG A 20 -0.52 -9.96 6.41
CA ARG A 20 -0.30 -9.15 5.19
C ARG A 20 -1.47 -9.28 4.23
N CYS A 21 -1.99 -8.13 3.81
CA CYS A 21 -2.96 -7.97 2.75
C CYS A 21 -2.28 -7.30 1.56
N GLN A 22 -2.45 -7.84 0.36
CA GLN A 22 -1.88 -7.27 -0.85
C GLN A 22 -3.01 -6.77 -1.75
N ALA A 23 -2.83 -5.58 -2.31
CA ALA A 23 -3.66 -5.03 -3.38
C ALA A 23 -2.78 -4.75 -4.60
N THR A 24 -3.06 -5.37 -5.75
CA THR A 24 -2.39 -5.03 -7.00
C THR A 24 -3.08 -3.83 -7.61
N VAL A 25 -2.36 -2.73 -7.78
CA VAL A 25 -2.89 -1.46 -8.30
C VAL A 25 -2.27 -1.15 -9.66
N GLY A 26 -3.10 -0.66 -10.59
CA GLY A 26 -2.66 -0.04 -11.84
C GLY A 26 -2.74 1.47 -11.73
N VAL A 27 -1.64 2.16 -11.93
CA VAL A 27 -1.56 3.63 -11.83
C VAL A 27 -1.02 4.21 -13.12
N ARG A 28 -1.65 5.28 -13.60
CA ARG A 28 -1.17 6.07 -14.75
C ARG A 28 -1.14 7.54 -14.37
N ASN A 29 0.03 8.16 -14.48
CA ASN A 29 0.13 9.61 -14.38
C ASN A 29 -0.30 10.21 -15.73
N VAL A 30 -1.46 10.86 -15.76
CA VAL A 30 -2.02 11.46 -16.98
C VAL A 30 -1.59 12.91 -17.20
N THR A 31 -0.85 13.48 -16.25
CA THR A 31 -0.37 14.86 -16.30
C THR A 31 0.97 14.95 -17.06
N GLY A 32 1.34 16.18 -17.46
CA GLY A 32 2.63 16.48 -18.07
C GLY A 32 3.78 16.62 -17.07
N ASP A 33 3.48 16.55 -15.76
CA ASP A 33 4.44 16.77 -14.67
C ASP A 33 4.67 15.49 -13.88
N GLN A 34 5.74 15.46 -13.09
CA GLN A 34 5.92 14.40 -12.09
C GLN A 34 4.89 14.56 -10.97
N GLN A 35 4.34 13.44 -10.51
CA GLN A 35 3.36 13.42 -9.43
C GLN A 35 3.93 12.71 -8.20
N PRO A 36 3.95 13.34 -7.02
CA PRO A 36 4.38 12.66 -5.82
C PRO A 36 3.45 11.50 -5.50
N TRP A 37 4.01 10.43 -4.95
CA TRP A 37 3.26 9.28 -4.49
C TRP A 37 3.77 8.82 -3.14
N HIS A 38 2.98 9.06 -2.09
CA HIS A 38 3.38 8.77 -0.71
C HIS A 38 2.68 7.52 -0.17
N GLY A 39 3.44 6.50 0.24
CA GLY A 39 2.90 5.24 0.77
C GLY A 39 1.99 5.43 2.00
N GLN A 40 2.32 6.40 2.85
CA GLN A 40 1.55 6.77 4.05
C GLN A 40 0.12 7.27 3.77
N LEU A 41 -0.16 7.72 2.54
CA LEU A 41 -1.49 8.24 2.18
C LEU A 41 -2.44 7.17 1.65
N GLN A 42 -1.95 5.95 1.44
CA GLN A 42 -2.76 4.82 0.98
C GLN A 42 -3.27 4.07 2.19
N ARG A 43 -4.58 3.86 2.26
CA ARG A 43 -5.24 3.37 3.48
C ARG A 43 -6.07 2.14 3.20
N ALA A 44 -5.88 1.12 4.01
CA ALA A 44 -6.78 -0.03 4.09
C ALA A 44 -7.63 0.11 5.37
N TYR A 45 -8.94 0.28 5.19
CA TYR A 45 -9.91 0.44 6.27
C TYR A 45 -10.38 -0.93 6.78
N LEU A 46 -10.18 -1.17 8.06
CA LEU A 46 -10.62 -2.35 8.81
C LEU A 46 -12.06 -2.17 9.30
N PRO A 47 -12.73 -3.25 9.76
CA PRO A 47 -14.01 -3.13 10.44
C PRO A 47 -13.96 -2.12 11.59
N GLY A 48 -15.01 -1.33 11.74
CA GLY A 48 -15.06 -0.25 12.73
C GLY A 48 -14.40 1.06 12.29
N GLY A 49 -13.88 1.14 11.06
CA GLY A 49 -13.42 2.41 10.46
C GLY A 49 -11.98 2.80 10.81
N ARG A 50 -11.28 2.00 11.63
CA ARG A 50 -9.83 2.11 11.79
C ARG A 50 -9.14 1.78 10.47
N TRP A 51 -8.00 2.39 10.20
CA TRP A 51 -7.23 2.13 8.99
C TRP A 51 -5.75 1.93 9.29
N VAL A 52 -5.07 1.23 8.39
CA VAL A 52 -3.61 1.12 8.33
C VAL A 52 -3.09 1.71 7.03
N SER A 53 -1.89 2.25 7.04
CA SER A 53 -1.20 2.68 5.82
C SER A 53 -0.46 1.54 5.14
N THR A 54 0.11 1.80 3.97
CA THR A 54 1.01 0.86 3.29
C THR A 54 2.18 0.49 4.20
N ASP A 55 2.48 -0.80 4.30
CA ASP A 55 3.74 -1.31 4.84
C ASP A 55 4.81 -1.16 3.74
N GLU A 56 5.56 -0.07 3.79
CA GLU A 56 6.56 0.27 2.77
C GLU A 56 7.69 -0.78 2.66
N PRO A 57 8.28 -1.29 3.76
CA PRO A 57 9.24 -2.39 3.70
C PRO A 57 8.66 -3.65 3.04
N ALA A 58 7.45 -4.08 3.41
CA ALA A 58 6.83 -5.25 2.80
C ALA A 58 6.43 -5.01 1.33
N THR A 59 6.03 -3.79 1.00
CA THR A 59 5.75 -3.37 -0.38
C THR A 59 7.02 -3.43 -1.23
N ARG A 60 8.14 -2.93 -0.71
CA ARG A 60 9.44 -3.03 -1.38
C ARG A 60 9.83 -4.49 -1.62
N ALA A 61 9.66 -5.36 -0.63
CA ALA A 61 9.92 -6.79 -0.78
C ALA A 61 9.02 -7.44 -1.84
N ALA A 62 7.73 -7.09 -1.87
CA ALA A 62 6.79 -7.57 -2.90
C ALA A 62 7.10 -7.02 -4.31
N ASN A 63 7.86 -5.93 -4.39
CA ASN A 63 8.32 -5.29 -5.63
C ASN A 63 9.79 -5.62 -5.94
N LEU A 64 10.27 -6.81 -5.55
CA LEU A 64 11.62 -7.31 -5.87
C LEU A 64 12.75 -6.35 -5.39
N GLY A 65 12.54 -5.70 -4.25
CA GLY A 65 13.49 -4.75 -3.67
C GLY A 65 13.34 -3.31 -4.17
N ARG A 66 12.48 -3.05 -5.16
CA ARG A 66 12.22 -1.69 -5.64
C ARG A 66 11.33 -0.91 -4.67
N ASP A 67 11.81 0.24 -4.21
CA ASP A 67 10.97 1.20 -3.51
C ASP A 67 10.11 1.97 -4.53
N VAL A 68 8.80 1.75 -4.48
CA VAL A 68 7.86 2.35 -5.43
C VAL A 68 7.47 3.78 -5.05
N PHE A 69 7.83 4.24 -3.85
CA PHE A 69 7.52 5.57 -3.31
C PHE A 69 8.76 6.46 -3.19
N ALA A 70 9.96 5.93 -3.42
CA ALA A 70 11.21 6.69 -3.35
C ALA A 70 11.28 7.84 -4.36
N ASP A 71 10.69 7.64 -5.54
CA ASP A 71 10.66 8.63 -6.61
C ASP A 71 9.21 9.02 -6.97
N PRO A 72 8.97 10.29 -7.34
CA PRO A 72 7.72 10.71 -7.95
C PRO A 72 7.39 9.89 -9.21
N MET A 73 6.11 9.69 -9.49
CA MET A 73 5.69 9.09 -10.75
C MET A 73 5.95 10.04 -11.92
N ALA A 74 6.79 9.60 -12.86
CA ALA A 74 7.11 10.34 -14.07
C ALA A 74 5.84 10.70 -14.88
N ALA A 75 5.88 11.85 -15.56
CA ALA A 75 4.84 12.29 -16.48
C ALA A 75 4.52 11.22 -17.52
N GLY A 76 3.23 11.00 -17.80
CA GLY A 76 2.77 10.00 -18.78
C GLY A 76 3.01 8.53 -18.43
N SER A 77 3.68 8.23 -17.32
CA SER A 77 4.07 6.86 -16.95
C SER A 77 2.88 5.99 -16.53
N ARG A 78 3.05 4.67 -16.65
CA ARG A 78 2.09 3.65 -16.20
C ARG A 78 2.82 2.54 -15.47
N VAL A 79 2.28 2.11 -14.34
CA VAL A 79 2.78 0.98 -13.56
C VAL A 79 1.63 0.07 -13.11
N VAL A 80 1.94 -1.21 -12.91
CA VAL A 80 1.07 -2.18 -12.23
C VAL A 80 1.92 -2.86 -11.17
N LEU A 81 1.55 -2.74 -9.91
CA LEU A 81 2.39 -3.22 -8.81
C LEU A 81 1.57 -3.59 -7.57
N PRO A 82 2.09 -4.49 -6.72
CA PRO A 82 1.49 -4.77 -5.42
C PRO A 82 1.79 -3.66 -4.41
N LEU A 83 0.76 -3.25 -3.66
CA LEU A 83 0.87 -2.55 -2.38
C LEU A 83 0.54 -3.53 -1.26
N VAL A 84 1.33 -3.49 -0.18
CA VAL A 84 1.15 -4.37 0.97
C VAL A 84 0.69 -3.56 2.18
N PHE A 85 -0.31 -4.08 2.90
CA PHE A 85 -0.83 -3.55 4.15
C PHE A 85 -0.67 -4.62 5.22
N THR A 86 0.01 -4.28 6.31
CA THR A 86 0.09 -5.15 7.49
C THR A 86 -1.05 -4.78 8.44
N VAL A 87 -2.02 -5.69 8.57
CA VAL A 87 -3.20 -5.51 9.41
C VAL A 87 -3.07 -6.34 10.67
N ASP A 88 -3.62 -5.83 11.76
CA ASP A 88 -3.84 -6.58 12.99
C ASP A 88 -5.17 -7.34 12.94
N GLY A 89 -5.24 -8.42 13.71
CA GLY A 89 -6.44 -9.25 13.79
C GLY A 89 -6.73 -10.09 12.54
N ARG A 90 -7.93 -10.69 12.53
CA ARG A 90 -8.34 -11.68 11.51
C ARG A 90 -9.25 -11.11 10.44
N ASP A 91 -9.86 -9.96 10.67
CA ASP A 91 -10.80 -9.38 9.72
C ASP A 91 -10.07 -8.70 8.55
N PRO A 92 -10.50 -8.93 7.30
CA PRO A 92 -9.91 -8.25 6.16
C PRO A 92 -10.34 -6.77 6.12
N PRO A 93 -9.56 -5.91 5.46
CA PRO A 93 -10.01 -4.57 5.11
C PRO A 93 -11.31 -4.63 4.29
N ARG A 94 -12.21 -3.67 4.51
CA ARG A 94 -13.47 -3.51 3.79
C ARG A 94 -13.40 -2.44 2.70
N GLN A 95 -12.44 -1.53 2.79
CA GLN A 95 -12.28 -0.46 1.82
C GLN A 95 -10.80 -0.11 1.65
N LEU A 96 -10.41 0.21 0.42
CA LEU A 96 -9.12 0.79 0.09
C LEU A 96 -9.32 2.25 -0.33
N GLU A 97 -8.56 3.17 0.24
CA GLU A 97 -8.48 4.56 -0.19
C GLU A 97 -7.07 4.83 -0.72
N LEU A 98 -6.96 5.17 -2.00
CA LEU A 98 -5.72 5.57 -2.67
C LEU A 98 -5.72 7.09 -2.88
N ARG A 99 -4.67 7.76 -2.43
CA ARG A 99 -4.55 9.23 -2.40
C ARG A 99 -3.17 9.67 -2.87
N SER A 100 -2.97 10.99 -2.97
CA SER A 100 -1.76 11.71 -3.45
C SER A 100 -1.90 12.21 -4.89
N GLY A 101 -0.84 12.79 -5.47
CA GLY A 101 -0.87 13.51 -6.74
C GLY A 101 -1.38 12.65 -7.90
N VAL A 102 -1.00 11.37 -7.90
CA VAL A 102 -1.46 10.35 -8.86
C VAL A 102 -2.93 9.94 -8.69
N PHE A 103 -3.58 10.34 -7.60
CA PHE A 103 -4.99 10.08 -7.29
C PHE A 103 -5.67 11.38 -6.83
N SER A 104 -5.66 12.42 -7.66
CA SER A 104 -5.92 13.81 -7.23
C SER A 104 -7.29 14.06 -6.55
N ALA A 105 -8.29 13.21 -6.77
CA ALA A 105 -9.59 13.23 -6.07
C ALA A 105 -9.71 12.20 -4.92
N GLY A 106 -8.72 11.34 -4.75
CA GLY A 106 -8.81 10.09 -4.00
C GLY A 106 -9.61 9.04 -4.77
N VAL A 107 -9.18 7.78 -4.70
CA VAL A 107 -9.93 6.63 -5.21
C VAL A 107 -10.34 5.79 -4.01
N ARG A 108 -11.62 5.46 -3.90
CA ARG A 108 -12.11 4.50 -2.90
C ARG A 108 -12.68 3.27 -3.59
N VAL A 109 -12.29 2.10 -3.09
CA VAL A 109 -12.73 0.80 -3.59
C VAL A 109 -13.22 -0.02 -2.41
N ASP A 110 -14.49 -0.44 -2.45
CA ASP A 110 -15.03 -1.38 -1.48
C ASP A 110 -14.55 -2.80 -1.83
N MET A 111 -14.13 -3.54 -0.80
CA MET A 111 -13.70 -4.93 -0.96
C MET A 111 -14.89 -5.88 -0.73
N PRO A 112 -14.98 -6.97 -1.52
CA PRO A 112 -16.01 -7.98 -1.35
C PRO A 112 -15.86 -8.80 -0.06
#